data_AF-A0A962QMU4-F1
#
_entry.id   AF-A0A962QMU4-F1
#
_cell.length_a   1.000
_cell.length_b   1.000
_cell.length_c   1.000
_cell.angle_alpha   90.00
_cell.angle_beta   90.00
_cell.angle_gamma   90.00
#
_symmetry.space_group_name_H-M   'P 1'
#
loop_
_entity.id
_entity.type
_entity.pdbx_description
1 polymer ?
#
loop_
_entity_poly.entity_id
_entity_poly.type
_entity_poly.pdbx_seq_one_letter_code
_entity_poly.pdbx_strand_id
1 'polypeptide(L)'
;MTAFARWVMKGRMQAVIAATVLAVLALLVTPLALLSAAVIVLTVLRQGWREGALVVASGLLALGGLGGLLFQMPLAVALIGVMLWLPAAVLGAVLGRSGSLRIAIEAAVIIAAAVVLVQYAMLQDPAAFWGEVLNEFVVQRLDAETLSASNIGQLIGLMSAWMAGGVAATWLLGSVISLCLARYWAASIDRPGAFGDEFRRLRFGRWLLWLLPLLLLAGVLATGGEPNMLSQLYLVGMVVFLVQGLSVAHGLVKEFGGSPAWLVGLYLLLFLVAPQGATAVAAAGYLDGWVDFRARARARRSNTGD
;
A
#
# COMPACT_ATOMS: atom_id res chain seq x y z
N MET A 1 3.76 2.64 -20.90
CA MET A 1 3.26 3.34 -19.69
C MET A 1 3.14 4.86 -19.90
N THR A 2 4.14 5.55 -20.45
CA THR A 2 4.06 7.02 -20.70
C THR A 2 2.90 7.45 -21.60
N ALA A 3 2.56 6.67 -22.63
CA ALA A 3 1.41 6.95 -23.50
C ALA A 3 0.08 6.96 -22.74
N PHE A 4 -0.12 6.00 -21.83
CA PHE A 4 -1.29 5.96 -20.95
C PHE A 4 -1.34 7.20 -20.05
N ALA A 5 -0.24 7.52 -19.36
CA ALA A 5 -0.16 8.70 -18.51
C ALA A 5 -0.47 10.00 -19.28
N ARG A 6 0.08 10.17 -20.49
CA ARG A 6 -0.24 11.33 -21.35
C ARG A 6 -1.71 11.36 -21.75
N TRP A 7 -2.30 10.21 -22.09
CA TRP A 7 -3.72 10.13 -22.45
C TRP A 7 -4.64 10.51 -21.28
N VAL A 8 -4.39 9.97 -20.08
CA VAL A 8 -5.12 10.34 -18.86
C VAL A 8 -5.04 11.85 -18.60
N MET A 9 -3.88 12.48 -18.90
CA MET A 9 -3.66 13.92 -18.72
C MET A 9 -4.17 14.80 -19.87
N LYS A 10 -4.74 14.26 -20.96
CA LYS A 10 -5.29 15.07 -22.06
C LYS A 10 -6.49 15.92 -21.66
N GLY A 11 -7.21 15.50 -20.62
CA GLY A 11 -8.37 16.22 -20.12
C GLY A 11 -9.07 15.47 -18.99
N ARG A 12 -10.01 16.17 -18.34
CA ARG A 12 -10.78 15.66 -17.20
C ARG A 12 -11.53 14.37 -17.53
N MET A 13 -12.19 14.29 -18.69
CA MET A 13 -12.97 13.11 -19.05
C MET A 13 -12.11 11.85 -19.24
N GLN A 14 -10.88 12.00 -19.74
CA GLN A 14 -9.95 10.89 -19.88
C GLN A 14 -9.55 10.36 -18.50
N ALA A 15 -9.31 11.24 -17.52
CA ALA A 15 -9.05 10.84 -16.13
C ALA A 15 -10.26 10.16 -15.49
N VAL A 16 -11.47 10.71 -15.66
CA VAL A 16 -12.73 10.10 -15.16
C VAL A 16 -12.95 8.71 -15.74
N ILE A 17 -12.83 8.56 -17.07
CA ILE A 17 -13.00 7.28 -17.75
C ILE A 17 -11.96 6.28 -17.27
N ALA A 18 -10.68 6.67 -17.22
CA ALA A 18 -9.60 5.81 -16.78
C ALA A 18 -9.83 5.30 -15.34
N ALA A 19 -10.09 6.20 -14.39
CA ALA A 19 -10.30 5.84 -12.99
C ALA A 19 -11.52 4.93 -12.84
N THR A 20 -12.65 5.29 -13.46
CA THR A 20 -13.93 4.56 -13.35
C THR A 20 -13.84 3.17 -13.97
N VAL A 21 -13.34 3.05 -15.21
CA VAL A 21 -13.20 1.76 -15.89
C VAL A 21 -12.26 0.83 -15.12
N LEU A 22 -11.12 1.34 -14.65
CA LEU A 22 -10.19 0.56 -13.83
C LEU A 22 -10.82 0.12 -12.51
N ALA A 23 -11.64 0.96 -11.87
CA ALA A 23 -12.34 0.62 -10.63
C ALA A 23 -13.42 -0.46 -10.85
N VAL A 24 -14.19 -0.37 -11.93
CA VAL A 24 -15.19 -1.40 -12.27
C VAL A 24 -14.51 -2.72 -12.63
N LEU A 25 -13.45 -2.69 -13.45
CA LEU A 25 -12.68 -3.89 -13.79
C LEU A 25 -11.97 -4.48 -12.56
N ALA A 26 -11.69 -3.69 -11.53
CA ALA A 26 -11.11 -4.18 -10.29
C ALA A 26 -12.03 -5.14 -9.53
N LEU A 27 -13.34 -5.13 -9.80
CA LEU A 27 -14.27 -6.13 -9.26
C LEU A 27 -14.00 -7.53 -9.81
N LEU A 28 -13.40 -7.62 -11.00
CA LEU A 28 -12.99 -8.88 -11.62
C LEU A 28 -11.51 -9.18 -11.36
N VAL A 29 -10.67 -8.14 -11.41
CA VAL A 29 -9.21 -8.23 -11.28
C VAL A 29 -8.74 -7.22 -10.25
N THR A 30 -8.79 -7.61 -8.97
CA THR A 30 -8.51 -6.76 -7.79
C THR A 30 -7.29 -5.84 -7.93
N PRO A 31 -6.15 -6.27 -8.50
CA PRO A 31 -4.99 -5.38 -8.68
C PRO A 31 -5.25 -4.12 -9.53
N LEU A 32 -6.29 -4.08 -10.38
CA LEU A 32 -6.64 -2.89 -11.17
C LEU A 32 -7.11 -1.72 -10.30
N ALA A 33 -7.57 -1.98 -9.07
CA ALA A 33 -7.88 -0.92 -8.11
C ALA A 33 -6.65 -0.02 -7.83
N LEU A 34 -5.46 -0.61 -7.85
CA LEU A 34 -4.19 0.12 -7.65
C LEU A 34 -3.95 1.13 -8.77
N LEU A 35 -4.26 0.76 -10.02
CA LEU A 35 -4.14 1.63 -11.17
C LEU A 35 -5.21 2.72 -11.13
N SER A 36 -6.44 2.37 -10.74
CA SER A 36 -7.54 3.33 -10.57
C SER A 36 -7.17 4.42 -9.55
N ALA A 37 -6.72 4.02 -8.35
CA ALA A 37 -6.24 4.96 -7.34
C ALA A 37 -5.03 5.78 -7.83
N ALA A 38 -4.09 5.17 -8.56
CA ALA A 38 -2.95 5.89 -9.13
C ALA A 38 -3.36 6.98 -10.14
N VAL A 39 -4.44 6.76 -10.91
CA VAL A 39 -5.00 7.80 -11.80
C VAL A 39 -5.50 9.00 -10.99
N ILE A 40 -6.17 8.76 -9.86
CA ILE A 40 -6.63 9.84 -8.97
C ILE A 40 -5.44 10.59 -8.34
N VAL A 41 -4.45 9.87 -7.81
CA VAL A 41 -3.22 10.48 -7.28
C VAL A 41 -2.54 11.33 -8.35
N LEU A 42 -2.38 10.80 -9.57
CA LEU A 42 -1.73 11.49 -10.70
C LEU A 42 -2.49 12.77 -11.08
N THR A 43 -3.82 12.69 -11.15
CA THR A 43 -4.69 13.82 -11.49
C THR A 43 -4.53 14.94 -10.48
N VAL A 44 -4.62 14.63 -9.18
CA VAL A 44 -4.48 15.63 -8.12
C VAL A 44 -3.05 16.20 -8.10
N LEU A 45 -2.04 15.35 -8.28
CA LEU A 45 -0.64 15.74 -8.31
C LEU A 45 -0.34 16.73 -9.46
N ARG A 46 -0.93 16.52 -10.64
CA ARG A 46 -0.62 17.30 -11.85
C ARG A 46 -1.55 18.47 -12.12
N GLN A 47 -2.83 18.33 -11.81
CA GLN A 47 -3.87 19.30 -12.13
C GLN A 47 -4.37 20.04 -10.87
N GLY A 48 -3.87 19.66 -9.70
CA GLY A 48 -4.23 20.26 -8.43
C GLY A 48 -5.50 19.67 -7.80
N TRP A 49 -5.74 20.05 -6.55
CA TRP A 49 -6.85 19.50 -5.75
C TRP A 49 -8.23 19.78 -6.34
N ARG A 50 -8.45 20.95 -6.96
CA ARG A 50 -9.76 21.33 -7.53
C ARG A 50 -10.15 20.40 -8.68
N GLU A 51 -9.26 20.20 -9.65
CA GLU A 51 -9.51 19.26 -10.75
C GLU A 51 -9.60 17.82 -10.27
N GLY A 52 -8.76 17.43 -9.31
CA GLY A 52 -8.87 16.12 -8.67
C GLY A 52 -10.23 15.86 -8.03
N ALA A 53 -10.77 16.84 -7.30
CA ALA A 53 -12.09 16.74 -6.68
C ALA A 53 -13.21 16.62 -7.73
N LEU A 54 -13.11 17.34 -8.85
CA LEU A 54 -14.05 17.19 -9.97
C LEU A 54 -13.96 15.78 -10.59
N VAL A 55 -12.76 15.25 -10.81
CA VAL A 55 -12.58 13.89 -11.35
C VAL A 55 -13.15 12.84 -10.40
N VAL A 56 -12.89 12.97 -9.09
CA VAL A 56 -13.47 12.07 -8.08
C VAL A 56 -15.00 12.18 -8.09
N ALA A 57 -15.57 13.38 -8.00
CA ALA A 57 -17.02 13.56 -7.99
C ALA A 57 -17.69 13.00 -9.25
N SER A 58 -17.17 13.32 -10.44
CA SER A 58 -17.69 12.80 -11.71
C SER A 58 -17.55 11.29 -11.81
N GLY A 59 -16.41 10.73 -11.38
CA GLY A 59 -16.21 9.28 -11.37
C GLY A 59 -17.14 8.57 -10.38
N LEU A 60 -17.43 9.17 -9.22
CA LEU A 60 -18.31 8.57 -8.21
C LEU A 60 -19.75 8.52 -8.71
N LEU A 61 -20.20 9.56 -9.41
CA LEU A 61 -21.48 9.55 -10.12
C LEU A 61 -21.50 8.46 -11.19
N ALA A 62 -20.42 8.30 -11.95
CA ALA A 62 -20.31 7.24 -12.96
C ALA A 62 -20.30 5.84 -12.35
N LEU A 63 -19.56 5.62 -11.25
CA LEU A 63 -19.56 4.38 -10.49
C LEU A 63 -20.93 4.06 -9.89
N GLY A 64 -21.64 5.06 -9.36
CA GLY A 64 -23.00 4.88 -8.87
C GLY A 64 -23.96 4.50 -9.98
N GLY A 65 -23.88 5.18 -11.14
CA GLY A 65 -24.69 4.85 -12.32
C GLY A 65 -24.42 3.44 -12.85
N LEU A 66 -23.15 3.08 -13.03
CA LEU A 66 -22.76 1.72 -13.46
C LEU A 66 -23.11 0.67 -12.41
N GLY A 67 -22.97 1.00 -11.12
CA GLY A 67 -23.35 0.16 -9.99
C GLY A 67 -24.84 -0.18 -9.98
N GLY A 68 -25.68 0.83 -10.25
CA GLY A 68 -27.12 0.63 -10.40
C GLY A 68 -27.47 -0.18 -11.63
N LEU A 69 -26.84 0.11 -12.78
CA LEU A 69 -27.14 -0.56 -14.03
C LEU A 69 -26.71 -2.04 -14.05
N LEU A 70 -25.48 -2.33 -13.62
CA LEU A 70 -24.85 -3.64 -13.75
C LEU A 70 -25.14 -4.56 -12.56
N PHE A 71 -25.24 -3.99 -11.35
CA PHE A 71 -25.30 -4.77 -10.12
C PHE A 71 -26.55 -4.49 -9.28
N GLN A 72 -27.42 -3.55 -9.68
CA GLN A 72 -28.57 -3.09 -8.88
C GLN A 72 -28.16 -2.54 -7.50
N MET A 73 -26.91 -2.08 -7.36
CA MET A 73 -26.35 -1.58 -6.09
C MET A 73 -25.61 -0.24 -6.31
N PRO A 74 -26.32 0.84 -6.70
CA PRO A 74 -25.67 2.10 -7.05
C PRO A 74 -24.89 2.70 -5.88
N LEU A 75 -25.46 2.67 -4.67
CA LEU A 75 -24.82 3.22 -3.48
C LEU A 75 -23.58 2.41 -3.06
N ALA A 76 -23.66 1.08 -3.08
CA ALA A 76 -22.55 0.23 -2.64
C ALA A 76 -21.31 0.40 -3.52
N VAL A 77 -21.47 0.42 -4.84
CA VAL A 77 -20.36 0.61 -5.79
C VAL A 77 -19.78 2.02 -5.68
N ALA A 78 -20.62 3.04 -5.48
CA ALA A 78 -20.15 4.39 -5.22
C ALA A 78 -19.32 4.47 -3.92
N LEU A 79 -19.75 3.80 -2.84
CA LEU A 79 -19.02 3.76 -1.57
C LEU A 79 -17.65 3.07 -1.69
N ILE A 80 -17.54 2.01 -2.49
CA ILE A 80 -16.24 1.39 -2.82
C ILE A 80 -15.33 2.42 -3.51
N GLY A 81 -15.88 3.19 -4.46
CA GLY A 81 -15.18 4.30 -5.10
C GLY A 81 -14.70 5.36 -4.11
N VAL A 82 -15.54 5.72 -3.13
CA VAL A 82 -15.20 6.69 -2.07
C VAL A 82 -14.01 6.18 -1.24
N MET A 83 -14.09 4.94 -0.78
CA MET A 83 -13.02 4.30 0.00
C MET A 83 -11.70 4.20 -0.76
N LEU A 84 -11.75 3.98 -2.08
CA LEU A 84 -10.56 3.88 -2.92
C LEU A 84 -9.97 5.26 -3.27
N TRP A 85 -10.82 6.23 -3.64
CA TRP A 85 -10.37 7.46 -4.30
C TRP A 85 -10.20 8.64 -3.36
N LEU A 86 -10.96 8.76 -2.27
CA LEU A 86 -10.75 9.87 -1.34
C LEU A 86 -9.36 9.85 -0.72
N PRO A 87 -8.86 8.72 -0.17
CA PRO A 87 -7.51 8.69 0.36
C PRO A 87 -6.46 8.89 -0.73
N ALA A 88 -6.67 8.32 -1.92
CA ALA A 88 -5.79 8.55 -3.08
C ALA A 88 -5.69 10.03 -3.43
N ALA A 89 -6.80 10.77 -3.40
CA ALA A 89 -6.81 12.20 -3.67
C ALA A 89 -6.09 12.99 -2.57
N VAL A 90 -6.30 12.65 -1.29
CA VAL A 90 -5.57 13.25 -0.17
C VAL A 90 -4.07 13.02 -0.31
N LEU A 91 -3.64 11.78 -0.59
CA LEU A 91 -2.24 11.43 -0.76
C LEU A 91 -1.61 12.10 -1.99
N GLY A 92 -2.35 12.24 -3.09
CA GLY A 92 -1.94 13.04 -4.25
C GLY A 92 -1.74 14.51 -3.90
N ALA A 93 -2.60 15.09 -3.08
CA ALA A 93 -2.47 16.47 -2.62
C ALA A 93 -1.27 16.66 -1.67
N VAL A 94 -1.03 15.70 -0.77
CA VAL A 94 0.17 15.69 0.10
C VAL A 94 1.44 15.60 -0.74
N LEU A 95 1.47 14.69 -1.72
CA LEU A 95 2.60 14.54 -2.64
C LEU A 95 2.85 15.83 -3.45
N GLY A 96 1.80 16.44 -3.99
CA GLY A 96 1.90 17.67 -4.77
C GLY A 96 2.35 18.89 -3.96
N ARG A 97 1.88 19.03 -2.71
CA ARG A 97 2.28 20.15 -1.83
C ARG A 97 3.68 19.99 -1.25
N SER A 98 4.04 18.76 -0.85
CA SER A 98 5.34 18.50 -0.21
C SER A 98 6.47 18.27 -1.20
N GLY A 99 6.15 17.85 -2.44
CA GLY A 99 7.15 17.42 -3.43
C GLY A 99 7.94 16.17 -3.00
N SER A 100 7.47 15.43 -1.99
CA SER A 100 8.22 14.35 -1.35
C SER A 100 7.40 13.07 -1.28
N LEU A 101 7.84 12.04 -2.00
CA LEU A 101 7.25 10.70 -1.90
C LEU A 101 7.29 10.17 -0.46
N ARG A 102 8.33 10.49 0.30
CA ARG A 102 8.44 10.10 1.71
C ARG A 102 7.29 10.65 2.55
N ILE A 103 7.01 11.95 2.45
CA ILE A 103 5.95 12.60 3.23
C ILE A 103 4.59 12.05 2.84
N ALA A 104 4.36 11.78 1.55
CA ALA A 104 3.14 11.12 1.09
C ALA A 104 2.96 9.71 1.66
N ILE A 105 4.04 8.91 1.73
CA ILE A 105 3.99 7.58 2.37
C ILE A 105 3.76 7.70 3.87
N GLU A 106 4.42 8.63 4.57
CA GLU A 106 4.20 8.89 5.99
C GLU A 106 2.74 9.32 6.27
N ALA A 107 2.12 10.11 5.38
CA ALA A 107 0.69 10.42 5.47
C ALA A 107 -0.19 9.18 5.26
N ALA A 108 0.17 8.28 4.34
CA ALA A 108 -0.52 7.01 4.18
C ALA A 108 -0.41 6.14 5.44
N VAL A 109 0.74 6.13 6.12
CA VAL A 109 0.92 5.42 7.40
C VAL A 109 -0.04 5.95 8.47
N ILE A 110 -0.22 7.28 8.56
CA ILE A 110 -1.17 7.89 9.49
C ILE A 110 -2.61 7.44 9.19
N ILE A 111 -3.01 7.42 7.92
CA ILE A 111 -4.35 6.95 7.52
C ILE A 111 -4.52 5.46 7.84
N ALA A 112 -3.52 4.63 7.56
CA ALA A 112 -3.55 3.20 7.88
C ALA A 112 -3.63 2.94 9.40
N ALA A 113 -2.88 3.70 10.20
CA ALA A 113 -2.99 3.66 11.65
C ALA A 113 -4.40 4.06 12.10
N ALA A 114 -4.99 5.11 11.51
CA ALA A 114 -6.37 5.50 11.79
C ALA A 114 -7.38 4.39 11.45
N VAL A 115 -7.16 3.60 10.38
CA VAL A 115 -7.99 2.42 10.07
C VAL A 115 -7.94 1.38 11.19
N VAL A 116 -6.79 1.14 11.82
CA VAL A 116 -6.70 0.27 13.01
C VAL A 116 -7.48 0.88 14.18
N LEU A 117 -7.24 2.16 14.48
CA LEU A 117 -7.88 2.83 15.62
C LEU A 117 -9.41 2.86 15.49
N VAL A 118 -9.93 3.14 14.29
CA VAL A 118 -11.37 3.13 14.01
C VAL A 118 -11.97 1.75 14.23
N GLN A 119 -11.28 0.67 13.84
CA GLN A 119 -11.75 -0.69 14.10
C GLN A 119 -11.86 -0.96 15.61
N TYR A 120 -10.86 -0.62 16.42
CA TYR A 120 -10.91 -0.81 17.88
C TYR A 120 -11.86 0.16 18.59
N ALA A 121 -12.21 1.28 17.97
CA ALA A 121 -13.18 2.23 18.52
C ALA A 121 -14.63 1.86 18.20
N MET A 122 -14.87 1.27 17.02
CA MET A 122 -16.22 0.94 16.54
C MET A 122 -16.61 -0.51 16.85
N LEU A 123 -15.65 -1.44 16.81
CA LEU A 123 -15.88 -2.85 17.08
C LEU A 123 -15.55 -3.14 18.55
N GLN A 124 -16.47 -3.78 19.26
CA GLN A 124 -16.24 -4.21 20.65
C GLN A 124 -15.12 -5.26 20.73
N ASP A 125 -15.11 -6.19 19.78
CA ASP A 125 -14.04 -7.17 19.59
C ASP A 125 -13.72 -7.28 18.09
N PRO A 126 -12.64 -6.62 17.63
CA PRO A 126 -12.21 -6.73 16.23
C PRO A 126 -11.86 -8.16 15.80
N ALA A 127 -11.31 -8.99 16.69
CA ALA A 127 -10.91 -10.35 16.34
C ALA A 127 -12.16 -11.22 16.13
N ALA A 128 -13.15 -11.13 17.02
CA ALA A 128 -14.42 -11.83 16.84
C ALA A 128 -15.14 -11.39 15.55
N PHE A 129 -15.22 -10.08 15.30
CA PHE A 129 -15.83 -9.54 14.07
C PHE A 129 -15.18 -10.13 12.80
N TRP A 130 -13.84 -10.09 12.72
CA TRP A 130 -13.14 -10.65 11.57
C TRP A 130 -13.24 -12.18 11.51
N GLY A 131 -13.35 -12.86 12.64
CA GLY A 131 -13.62 -14.29 12.72
C GLY A 131 -14.94 -14.67 12.06
N GLU A 132 -16.00 -13.91 12.35
CA GLU A 132 -17.31 -14.08 11.70
C GLU A 132 -17.25 -13.83 10.19
N VAL A 133 -16.62 -12.74 9.76
CA VAL A 133 -16.45 -12.40 8.33
C VAL A 133 -15.69 -13.50 7.58
N LEU A 134 -14.58 -13.98 8.15
CA LEU A 134 -13.79 -15.06 7.56
C LEU A 134 -14.57 -16.37 7.52
N ASN A 135 -15.29 -16.70 8.59
CA ASN A 135 -16.10 -17.91 8.66
C ASN A 135 -17.22 -17.90 7.61
N GLU A 136 -17.92 -16.77 7.46
CA GLU A 136 -18.93 -16.60 6.42
C GLU A 136 -18.33 -16.79 5.02
N PHE A 137 -17.16 -16.20 4.75
CA PHE A 137 -16.47 -16.34 3.47
C PHE A 137 -16.09 -17.79 3.14
N VAL A 138 -15.67 -18.56 4.15
CA VAL A 138 -15.26 -19.96 4.01
C VAL A 138 -16.47 -20.88 3.82
N VAL A 139 -17.50 -20.75 4.66
CA VAL A 139 -18.73 -21.58 4.60
C VAL A 139 -19.44 -21.41 3.25
N GLN A 140 -19.40 -20.23 2.65
CA GLN A 140 -19.96 -19.99 1.32
C GLN A 140 -19.19 -20.68 0.18
N ARG A 141 -17.97 -21.18 0.42
CA ARG A 141 -17.05 -21.70 -0.61
C ARG A 141 -16.66 -23.15 -0.43
N LEU A 142 -16.86 -23.73 0.75
CA LEU A 142 -16.46 -25.09 1.08
C LEU A 142 -17.65 -25.89 1.61
N ASP A 143 -17.73 -27.15 1.18
CA ASP A 143 -18.76 -28.07 1.67
C ASP A 143 -18.45 -28.54 3.10
N ALA A 144 -19.50 -28.92 3.85
CA ALA A 144 -19.44 -29.29 5.25
C ALA A 144 -18.44 -30.43 5.56
N GLU A 145 -18.20 -31.32 4.60
CA GLU A 145 -17.26 -32.43 4.72
C GLU A 145 -15.79 -31.97 4.62
N THR A 146 -15.52 -30.93 3.81
CA THR A 146 -14.17 -30.33 3.73
C THR A 146 -13.88 -29.47 4.96
N LEU A 147 -14.90 -28.81 5.49
CA LEU A 147 -14.84 -28.03 6.73
C LEU A 147 -14.56 -28.89 7.96
N SER A 148 -15.14 -30.08 8.05
CA SER A 148 -14.96 -30.98 9.19
C SER A 148 -13.65 -31.78 9.15
N ALA A 149 -13.12 -32.06 7.96
CA ALA A 149 -11.86 -32.79 7.77
C ALA A 149 -10.60 -31.93 7.97
N SER A 150 -10.74 -30.63 8.24
CA SER A 150 -9.62 -29.68 8.25
C SER A 150 -9.57 -28.80 9.50
N ASN A 151 -8.37 -28.37 9.90
CA ASN A 151 -8.15 -27.44 11.02
C ASN A 151 -8.53 -25.98 10.68
N ILE A 152 -9.56 -25.78 9.85
CA ILE A 152 -9.95 -24.46 9.32
C ILE A 152 -10.36 -23.52 10.46
N GLY A 153 -11.04 -24.00 11.50
CA GLY A 153 -11.41 -23.17 12.65
C GLY A 153 -10.21 -22.55 13.37
N GLN A 154 -9.14 -23.33 13.55
CA GLN A 154 -7.89 -22.82 14.14
C GLN A 154 -7.23 -21.78 13.24
N LEU A 155 -7.24 -21.99 11.92
CA LEU A 155 -6.69 -21.04 10.96
C LEU A 155 -7.50 -19.72 10.95
N ILE A 156 -8.83 -19.79 11.00
CA ILE A 156 -9.70 -18.62 11.12
C ILE A 156 -9.39 -17.86 12.41
N GLY A 157 -9.22 -18.55 13.55
CA GLY A 157 -8.82 -17.94 14.82
C GLY A 157 -7.49 -17.19 14.71
N LEU A 158 -6.47 -17.83 14.13
CA LEU A 158 -5.16 -17.20 13.94
C LEU A 158 -5.21 -15.99 12.99
N MET A 159 -5.96 -16.11 11.89
CA MET A 159 -6.07 -15.04 10.89
C MET A 159 -6.86 -13.84 11.44
N SER A 160 -8.03 -14.10 12.02
CA SER A 160 -8.93 -13.08 12.57
C SER A 160 -8.26 -12.21 13.64
N ALA A 161 -7.43 -12.84 14.50
CA ALA A 161 -6.66 -12.14 15.52
C ALA A 161 -5.70 -11.07 14.95
N TRP A 162 -5.28 -11.17 13.68
CA TRP A 162 -4.39 -10.21 13.01
C TRP A 162 -5.06 -9.44 11.86
N MET A 163 -6.35 -9.68 11.59
CA MET A 163 -7.04 -9.07 10.45
C MET A 163 -7.10 -7.55 10.53
N ALA A 164 -7.30 -6.98 11.73
CA ALA A 164 -7.45 -5.53 11.86
C ALA A 164 -6.22 -4.75 11.37
N GLY A 165 -5.02 -5.20 11.76
CA GLY A 165 -3.75 -4.67 11.30
C GLY A 165 -3.42 -5.13 9.87
N GLY A 166 -3.77 -6.36 9.50
CA GLY A 166 -3.58 -6.91 8.15
C GLY A 166 -4.32 -6.12 7.07
N VAL A 167 -5.57 -5.74 7.31
CA VAL A 167 -6.38 -4.89 6.42
C VAL A 167 -5.74 -3.51 6.27
N ALA A 168 -5.34 -2.88 7.38
CA ALA A 168 -4.66 -1.60 7.36
C ALA A 168 -3.30 -1.65 6.63
N ALA A 169 -2.51 -2.70 6.85
CA ALA A 169 -1.23 -2.92 6.19
C ALA A 169 -1.39 -3.17 4.68
N THR A 170 -2.41 -3.94 4.29
CA THR A 170 -2.74 -4.20 2.87
C THR A 170 -3.18 -2.92 2.17
N TRP A 171 -4.05 -2.15 2.81
CA TRP A 171 -4.47 -0.85 2.33
C TRP A 171 -3.29 0.14 2.19
N LEU A 172 -2.37 0.15 3.17
CA LEU A 172 -1.15 0.95 3.12
C LEU A 172 -0.27 0.55 1.94
N LEU A 173 0.01 -0.75 1.78
CA LEU A 173 0.84 -1.25 0.69
C LEU A 173 0.24 -0.89 -0.68
N GLY A 174 -1.08 -1.07 -0.84
CA GLY A 174 -1.79 -0.68 -2.05
C GLY A 174 -1.68 0.83 -2.33
N SER A 175 -1.87 1.66 -1.30
CA SER A 175 -1.73 3.12 -1.39
C SER A 175 -0.31 3.54 -1.78
N VAL A 176 0.71 2.89 -1.22
CA VAL A 176 2.12 3.15 -1.58
C VAL A 176 2.39 2.74 -3.04
N ILE A 177 1.87 1.60 -3.50
CA ILE A 177 2.00 1.17 -4.90
C ILE A 177 1.35 2.21 -5.82
N SER A 178 0.14 2.67 -5.51
CA SER A 178 -0.56 3.70 -6.30
C SER A 178 0.19 5.05 -6.30
N LEU A 179 0.74 5.47 -5.15
CA LEU A 179 1.59 6.66 -5.04
C LEU A 179 2.84 6.54 -5.92
N CYS A 180 3.56 5.42 -5.83
CA CYS A 180 4.75 5.15 -6.63
C CYS A 180 4.43 5.13 -8.13
N LEU A 181 3.31 4.52 -8.53
CA LEU A 181 2.87 4.45 -9.91
C LEU A 181 2.50 5.84 -10.46
N ALA A 182 1.73 6.62 -9.70
CA ALA A 182 1.39 7.99 -10.06
C ALA A 182 2.63 8.89 -10.15
N ARG A 183 3.55 8.76 -9.20
CA ARG A 183 4.81 9.51 -9.19
C ARG A 183 5.71 9.12 -10.37
N TYR A 184 5.78 7.84 -10.70
CA TYR A 184 6.47 7.32 -11.88
C TYR A 184 5.86 7.87 -13.18
N TRP A 185 4.54 7.85 -13.31
CA TRP A 185 3.84 8.43 -14.47
C TRP A 185 4.11 9.92 -14.61
N ALA A 186 4.01 10.69 -13.53
CA ALA A 186 4.36 12.12 -13.52
C ALA A 186 5.83 12.33 -13.96
N ALA A 187 6.77 11.61 -13.36
CA ALA A 187 8.18 11.67 -13.74
C ALA A 187 8.41 11.31 -15.22
N SER A 188 7.70 10.32 -15.75
CA SER A 188 7.86 9.87 -17.14
C SER A 188 7.46 10.93 -18.18
N ILE A 189 6.61 11.89 -17.79
CA ILE A 189 6.19 13.00 -18.65
C ILE A 189 7.20 14.15 -18.54
N ASP A 190 7.61 14.51 -17.31
CA ASP A 190 8.38 15.74 -17.07
C ASP A 190 9.90 15.53 -17.06
N ARG A 191 10.37 14.44 -16.45
CA ARG A 191 11.80 14.11 -16.28
C ARG A 191 12.01 12.60 -16.16
N PRO A 192 12.12 11.88 -17.29
CA PRO A 192 12.33 10.43 -17.30
C PRO A 192 13.49 10.03 -16.38
N GLY A 193 13.28 8.99 -15.56
CA GLY A 193 14.26 8.49 -14.59
C GLY A 193 14.20 9.13 -13.20
N ALA A 194 13.58 10.31 -13.03
CA ALA A 194 13.55 11.03 -11.74
C ALA A 194 12.92 10.22 -10.60
N PHE A 195 11.85 9.44 -10.88
CA PHE A 195 11.25 8.55 -9.88
C PHE A 195 12.24 7.51 -9.35
N GLY A 196 13.08 6.93 -10.21
CA GLY A 196 14.06 5.94 -9.78
C GLY A 196 15.10 6.54 -8.84
N ASP A 197 15.56 7.76 -9.10
CA ASP A 197 16.50 8.45 -8.22
C ASP A 197 15.87 8.83 -6.88
N GLU A 198 14.62 9.29 -6.88
CA GLU A 198 13.85 9.57 -5.66
C GLU A 198 13.61 8.30 -4.84
N PHE A 199 13.11 7.23 -5.47
CA PHE A 199 12.81 5.98 -4.79
C PHE A 199 14.05 5.35 -4.16
N ARG A 200 15.21 5.34 -4.85
CA ARG A 200 16.47 4.82 -4.30
C ARG A 200 17.05 5.66 -3.16
N ARG A 201 16.61 6.90 -3.00
CA ARG A 201 16.99 7.79 -1.89
C ARG A 201 15.97 7.79 -0.75
N LEU A 202 14.86 7.08 -0.90
CA LEU A 202 13.82 6.98 0.11
C LEU A 202 14.40 6.42 1.42
N ARG A 203 14.23 7.18 2.50
CA ARG A 203 14.65 6.81 3.85
C ARG A 203 13.73 7.49 4.85
N PHE A 204 13.09 6.69 5.69
CA PHE A 204 12.19 7.18 6.71
C PHE A 204 12.95 7.73 7.93
N GLY A 205 12.24 8.54 8.73
CA GLY A 205 12.83 9.19 9.89
C GLY A 205 13.26 8.20 10.96
N ARG A 206 14.36 8.51 11.67
CA ARG A 206 14.89 7.68 12.75
C ARG A 206 13.88 7.44 13.88
N TRP A 207 12.88 8.31 14.04
CA TRP A 207 11.82 8.14 15.03
C TRP A 207 11.01 6.85 14.83
N LEU A 208 10.81 6.38 13.59
CA LEU A 208 10.13 5.10 13.34
C LEU A 208 10.94 3.89 13.85
N LEU A 209 12.28 4.00 13.89
CA LEU A 209 13.14 2.90 14.35
C LEU A 209 12.97 2.60 15.83
N TRP A 210 12.58 3.60 16.61
CA TRP A 210 12.25 3.47 18.02
C TRP A 210 10.78 3.19 18.26
N LEU A 211 9.88 3.83 17.48
CA LEU A 211 8.44 3.65 17.66
C LEU A 211 8.02 2.19 17.49
N LEU A 212 8.49 1.51 16.44
CA LEU A 212 8.03 0.16 16.12
C LEU A 212 8.38 -0.92 17.17
N PRO A 213 9.63 -1.04 17.65
CA PRO A 213 9.92 -1.97 18.73
C PRO A 213 9.19 -1.58 20.03
N LEU A 214 8.97 -0.27 20.28
CA LEU A 214 8.21 0.18 21.44
C LEU A 214 6.74 -0.25 21.36
N LEU A 215 6.09 -0.09 20.19
CA LEU A 215 4.72 -0.55 19.96
C LEU A 215 4.60 -2.06 20.14
N LEU A 216 5.56 -2.83 19.59
CA LEU A 216 5.59 -4.27 19.73
C LEU A 216 5.77 -4.69 21.20
N LEU A 217 6.75 -4.11 21.90
CA LEU A 217 7.02 -4.44 23.30
C LEU A 217 5.83 -4.07 24.20
N ALA A 218 5.29 -2.86 24.05
CA ALA A 218 4.12 -2.42 24.81
C ALA A 218 2.90 -3.31 24.52
N GLY A 219 2.70 -3.72 23.26
CA GLY A 219 1.66 -4.66 22.87
C GLY A 219 1.82 -6.01 23.58
N VAL A 220 2.99 -6.63 23.49
CA VAL A 220 3.25 -7.94 24.12
C VAL A 220 3.09 -7.87 25.64
N LEU A 221 3.62 -6.83 26.28
CA LEU A 221 3.54 -6.67 27.74
C LEU A 221 2.11 -6.41 28.24
N ALA A 222 1.25 -5.76 27.44
CA ALA A 222 -0.10 -5.42 27.84
C ALA A 222 -1.04 -6.64 27.92
N THR A 223 -0.85 -7.64 27.07
CA THR A 223 -1.80 -8.76 26.89
C THR A 223 -1.15 -10.14 26.97
N GLY A 224 0.13 -10.23 27.38
CA GLY A 224 0.81 -11.52 27.50
C GLY A 224 1.09 -12.21 26.15
N GLY A 225 1.12 -11.44 25.06
CA GLY A 225 1.36 -11.93 23.70
C GLY A 225 0.12 -12.04 22.80
N GLU A 226 -1.09 -11.88 23.35
CA GLU A 226 -2.31 -11.84 22.54
C GLU A 226 -2.39 -10.58 21.66
N PRO A 227 -2.80 -10.67 20.39
CA PRO A 227 -2.90 -9.51 19.51
C PRO A 227 -3.82 -8.42 20.06
N ASN A 228 -3.37 -7.18 20.04
CA ASN A 228 -4.08 -6.02 20.53
C ASN A 228 -3.82 -4.81 19.63
N MET A 229 -4.48 -3.69 19.90
CA MET A 229 -4.36 -2.48 19.08
C MET A 229 -2.90 -2.07 18.80
N LEU A 230 -2.00 -2.19 19.77
CA LEU A 230 -0.58 -1.82 19.61
C LEU A 230 0.17 -2.80 18.70
N SER A 231 -0.08 -4.11 18.83
CA SER A 231 0.52 -5.11 17.95
C SER A 231 -0.03 -5.02 16.52
N GLN A 232 -1.28 -4.59 16.32
CA GLN A 232 -1.83 -4.33 14.98
C GLN A 232 -1.13 -3.14 14.29
N LEU A 233 -0.83 -2.08 15.04
CA LEU A 233 -0.06 -0.93 14.52
C LEU A 233 1.37 -1.30 14.11
N TYR A 234 1.95 -2.32 14.74
CA TYR A 234 3.24 -2.86 14.32
C TYR A 234 3.21 -3.40 12.87
N LEU A 235 2.13 -4.06 12.45
CA LEU A 235 1.99 -4.53 11.06
C LEU A 235 2.01 -3.38 10.04
N VAL A 236 1.38 -2.25 10.38
CA VAL A 236 1.41 -1.04 9.55
C VAL A 236 2.85 -0.53 9.39
N GLY A 237 3.61 -0.48 10.48
CA GLY A 237 5.00 -0.04 10.42
C GLY A 237 5.96 -1.02 9.73
N MET A 238 5.67 -2.32 9.75
CA MET A 238 6.40 -3.32 8.98
C MET A 238 6.35 -3.03 7.46
N VAL A 239 5.22 -2.54 6.95
CA VAL A 239 5.09 -2.13 5.54
C VAL A 239 6.04 -0.96 5.23
N VAL A 240 6.23 -0.03 6.15
CA VAL A 240 7.16 1.10 5.95
C VAL A 240 8.58 0.61 5.75
N PHE A 241 9.02 -0.34 6.59
CA PHE A 241 10.36 -0.90 6.44
C PHE A 241 10.48 -1.87 5.27
N LEU A 242 9.43 -2.56 4.87
CA LEU A 242 9.40 -3.31 3.61
C LEU A 242 9.69 -2.38 2.42
N VAL A 243 9.02 -1.23 2.36
CA VAL A 243 9.22 -0.21 1.31
C VAL A 243 10.65 0.36 1.38
N GLN A 244 11.17 0.61 2.59
CA GLN A 244 12.57 1.02 2.75
C GLN A 244 13.55 -0.06 2.29
N GLY A 245 13.31 -1.33 2.62
CA GLY A 245 14.13 -2.46 2.18
C GLY A 245 14.16 -2.60 0.65
N LEU A 246 13.01 -2.40 0.00
CA LEU A 246 12.93 -2.33 -1.46
C LEU A 246 13.73 -1.16 -2.03
N SER A 247 13.62 0.03 -1.42
CA SER A 247 14.43 1.20 -1.80
C SER A 247 15.93 0.91 -1.70
N VAL A 248 16.35 0.26 -0.61
CA VAL A 248 17.74 -0.14 -0.37
C VAL A 248 18.21 -1.12 -1.44
N ALA A 249 17.46 -2.18 -1.72
CA ALA A 249 17.84 -3.15 -2.74
C ALA A 249 18.02 -2.49 -4.13
N HIS A 250 17.09 -1.63 -4.53
CA HIS A 250 17.22 -0.86 -5.78
C HIS A 250 18.42 0.10 -5.74
N GLY A 251 18.70 0.70 -4.58
CA GLY A 251 19.83 1.57 -4.34
C GLY A 251 21.16 0.83 -4.51
N LEU A 252 21.31 -0.31 -3.84
CA LEU A 252 22.52 -1.13 -3.85
C LEU A 252 22.77 -1.74 -5.24
N VAL A 253 21.75 -2.24 -5.94
CA VAL A 253 21.92 -2.75 -7.31
C VAL A 253 22.46 -1.66 -8.23
N LYS A 254 21.93 -0.42 -8.16
CA LYS A 254 22.47 0.70 -8.93
C LYS A 254 23.89 1.07 -8.48
N GLU A 255 24.11 1.15 -7.17
CA GLU A 255 25.38 1.57 -6.60
C GLU A 255 26.50 0.60 -6.96
N PHE A 256 26.25 -0.71 -6.99
CA PHE A 256 27.22 -1.72 -7.39
C PHE A 256 27.28 -1.98 -8.90
N GLY A 257 26.46 -1.30 -9.72
CA GLY A 257 26.34 -1.60 -11.15
C GLY A 257 25.87 -3.03 -11.43
N GLY A 258 25.08 -3.62 -10.51
CA GLY A 258 24.61 -4.99 -10.60
C GLY A 258 23.54 -5.18 -11.67
N SER A 259 23.41 -6.42 -12.16
CA SER A 259 22.36 -6.79 -13.12
C SER A 259 20.95 -6.61 -12.53
N PRO A 260 19.95 -6.21 -13.35
CA PRO A 260 18.54 -6.19 -12.95
C PRO A 260 18.01 -7.55 -12.47
N ALA A 261 18.68 -8.67 -12.81
CA ALA A 261 18.32 -10.01 -12.36
C ALA A 261 18.25 -10.14 -10.82
N TRP A 262 19.06 -9.38 -10.07
CA TRP A 262 18.97 -9.33 -8.61
C TRP A 262 17.61 -8.83 -8.11
N LEU A 263 17.02 -7.86 -8.81
CA LEU A 263 15.69 -7.35 -8.47
C LEU A 263 14.61 -8.36 -8.84
N VAL A 264 14.78 -9.09 -9.95
CA VAL A 264 13.86 -10.20 -10.29
C VAL A 264 13.88 -11.25 -9.19
N GLY A 265 15.07 -11.68 -8.73
CA GLY A 265 15.21 -12.60 -7.61
C GLY A 265 14.56 -12.09 -6.32
N LEU A 266 14.72 -10.79 -6.02
CA LEU A 266 14.06 -10.14 -4.87
C LEU A 266 12.53 -10.19 -4.95
N TYR A 267 11.94 -9.88 -6.11
CA TYR A 267 10.50 -9.94 -6.27
C TYR A 267 9.96 -11.38 -6.29
N LEU A 268 10.73 -12.34 -6.83
CA LEU A 268 10.42 -13.76 -6.70
C LEU A 268 10.47 -14.23 -5.25
N LEU A 269 11.44 -13.77 -4.46
CA LEU A 269 11.50 -14.02 -3.02
C LEU A 269 10.25 -13.48 -2.30
N LEU A 270 9.84 -12.26 -2.63
CA LEU A 270 8.62 -11.66 -2.07
C LEU A 270 7.34 -12.43 -2.42
N PHE A 271 7.29 -13.02 -3.61
CA PHE A 271 6.10 -13.74 -4.08
C PHE A 271 6.07 -15.20 -3.63
N LEU A 272 7.17 -15.95 -3.82
CA LEU A 272 7.25 -17.39 -3.57
C LEU A 272 7.48 -17.73 -2.09
N VAL A 273 8.09 -16.83 -1.32
CA VAL A 273 8.44 -17.04 0.09
C VAL A 273 7.64 -16.09 0.98
N ALA A 274 6.44 -15.70 0.58
CA ALA A 274 5.56 -14.91 1.41
C ALA A 274 5.00 -15.75 2.59
N PRO A 275 4.92 -15.21 3.82
CA PRO A 275 5.27 -13.85 4.22
C PRO A 275 6.75 -13.65 4.63
N GLN A 276 7.56 -14.71 4.78
CA GLN A 276 8.90 -14.65 5.36
C GLN A 276 9.88 -13.78 4.54
N GLY A 277 9.77 -13.80 3.22
CA GLY A 277 10.52 -12.94 2.31
C GLY A 277 10.24 -11.45 2.54
N ALA A 278 8.97 -11.08 2.76
CA ALA A 278 8.60 -9.70 3.09
C ALA A 278 9.18 -9.29 4.44
N THR A 279 9.14 -10.17 5.44
CA THR A 279 9.77 -9.94 6.75
C THR A 279 11.28 -9.74 6.65
N ALA A 280 11.97 -10.56 5.86
CA ALA A 280 13.42 -10.43 5.64
C ALA A 280 13.78 -9.08 4.97
N VAL A 281 13.02 -8.67 3.95
CA VAL A 281 13.21 -7.38 3.28
C VAL A 281 12.89 -6.21 4.21
N ALA A 282 11.84 -6.32 5.02
CA ALA A 282 11.52 -5.33 6.04
C ALA A 282 12.63 -5.20 7.10
N ALA A 283 13.17 -6.32 7.57
CA ALA A 283 14.30 -6.32 8.50
C ALA A 283 15.53 -5.63 7.89
N ALA A 284 15.86 -5.90 6.63
CA ALA A 284 16.92 -5.19 5.92
C ALA A 284 16.65 -3.67 5.83
N GLY A 285 15.40 -3.28 5.57
CA GLY A 285 14.98 -1.88 5.58
C GLY A 285 15.12 -1.22 6.95
N TYR A 286 14.73 -1.91 8.03
CA TYR A 286 14.93 -1.46 9.41
C TYR A 286 16.42 -1.24 9.73
N LEU A 287 17.25 -2.22 9.41
CA LEU A 287 18.70 -2.17 9.62
C LEU A 287 19.37 -1.02 8.84
N ASP A 288 18.93 -0.75 7.61
CA ASP A 288 19.43 0.41 6.83
C ASP A 288 19.17 1.74 7.54
N GLY A 289 18.10 1.83 8.33
CA GLY A 289 17.81 3.02 9.14
C GLY A 289 18.94 3.38 10.10
N TRP A 290 19.62 2.36 10.65
CA TRP A 290 20.74 2.50 11.57
C TRP A 290 22.09 2.63 10.86
N VAL A 291 22.35 1.73 9.92
CA VAL A 291 23.69 1.51 9.35
C VAL A 291 23.95 2.36 8.10
N ASP A 292 22.90 2.77 7.38
CA ASP A 292 22.99 3.42 6.07
C ASP A 292 23.84 2.61 5.07
N PHE A 293 23.29 1.48 4.61
CA PHE A 293 23.99 0.57 3.70
C PHE A 293 24.40 1.27 2.40
N ARG A 294 23.58 2.21 1.93
CA ARG A 294 23.82 2.98 0.71
C ARG A 294 25.02 3.92 0.84
N ALA A 295 25.18 4.61 1.97
CA ALA A 295 26.35 5.45 2.21
C ALA A 295 27.64 4.62 2.30
N ARG A 296 27.59 3.47 2.97
CA ARG A 296 28.75 2.57 3.08
C ARG A 296 29.14 1.95 1.74
N ALA A 297 28.17 1.62 0.88
CA ALA A 297 28.42 1.13 -0.47
C ALA A 297 29.15 2.19 -1.32
N ARG A 298 28.69 3.45 -1.28
CA ARG A 298 29.37 4.58 -1.96
C ARG A 298 30.82 4.75 -1.50
N ALA A 299 31.04 4.78 -0.18
CA ALA A 299 32.38 4.96 0.39
C ALA A 299 33.35 3.82 0.03
N ARG A 300 32.86 2.59 -0.13
CA ARG A 300 33.69 1.47 -0.60
C ARG A 300 34.07 1.62 -2.06
N ARG A 301 33.15 2.09 -2.90
CA ARG A 301 33.43 2.31 -4.33
C ARG A 301 34.45 3.41 -4.59
N SER A 302 34.39 4.52 -3.84
CA SER A 302 35.39 5.58 -3.97
C SER A 302 36.79 5.07 -3.65
N ASN A 303 36.93 4.18 -2.68
CA ASN A 303 38.24 3.64 -2.27
C ASN A 303 38.80 2.56 -3.21
N THR A 304 38.00 2.00 -4.12
CA THR A 304 38.45 0.99 -5.10
C THR A 304 38.66 1.58 -6.50
N GLY A 305 38.38 2.88 -6.67
CA GLY A 305 38.50 3.60 -7.94
C GLY A 305 39.75 4.49 -8.06
N ASP A 306 40.59 4.51 -7.03
CA ASP A 306 41.97 5.05 -7.02
C ASP A 306 42.96 3.88 -7.14
#